data_AF-A0A7H9CG96-F1
#
_entry.id   AF-A0A7H9CG96-F1
#
_cell.length_a   1.000
_cell.length_b   1.000
_cell.length_c   1.000
_cell.angle_alpha   90.00
_cell.angle_beta   90.00
_cell.angle_gamma   90.00
#
_symmetry.space_group_name_H-M   'P 1'
#
loop_
_entity.id
_entity.type
_entity.pdbx_description
1 polymer ?
#
loop_
_entity_poly.entity_id
_entity_poly.type
_entity_poly.pdbx_seq_one_letter_code
_entity_poly.pdbx_strand_id
1 'polypeptide(L)'
;MKKVCRHHFYLNQDDLEILNSIIATTKLSKSAVIRHLIRSEKYIQAVREIQNFNKTNEEFLNQLKRIGVNINQVLNFLKKSIGTQDENTNSLIEQLNQVNKKIDDYTSNSQNLMLSIKPKKYKSVKEQ
;
A
#
# COMPACT_ATOMS: atom_id res chain seq x y z
N MET A 1 -16.77 36.89 8.32
CA MET A 1 -15.59 36.54 9.15
C MET A 1 -15.75 35.11 9.67
N LYS A 2 -14.73 34.25 9.59
CA LYS A 2 -14.79 32.91 10.20
C LYS A 2 -14.65 33.03 11.72
N LYS A 3 -15.49 32.31 12.48
CA LYS A 3 -15.45 32.28 13.95
C LYS A 3 -14.10 31.71 14.42
N VAL A 4 -13.38 32.42 15.28
CA VAL A 4 -12.09 31.99 15.82
C VAL A 4 -12.31 31.32 17.19
N CYS A 5 -11.91 30.06 17.32
CA CYS A 5 -11.96 29.32 18.58
C CYS A 5 -10.53 29.02 19.07
N ARG A 6 -10.24 29.28 20.35
CA ARG A 6 -8.96 28.96 20.98
C ARG A 6 -9.03 27.56 21.60
N HIS A 7 -8.01 26.73 21.33
CA HIS A 7 -7.86 25.40 21.89
C HIS A 7 -6.44 25.28 22.45
N HIS A 8 -6.31 24.64 23.62
CA HIS A 8 -5.03 24.36 24.26
C HIS A 8 -4.77 22.85 24.22
N PHE A 9 -3.52 22.46 24.05
CA PHE A 9 -3.08 21.07 24.04
C PHE A 9 -1.90 20.93 25.00
N TYR A 10 -1.88 19.84 25.76
CA TYR A 10 -0.77 19.50 26.64
C TYR A 10 0.22 18.64 25.88
N LEU A 11 1.49 19.04 25.95
CA LEU A 11 2.62 18.30 25.39
C LEU A 11 3.56 17.98 26.54
N ASN A 12 4.15 16.78 26.52
CA ASN A 12 5.28 16.51 27.39
C ASN A 12 6.54 17.21 26.85
N GLN A 13 7.65 17.12 27.59
CA GLN A 13 8.90 17.77 27.21
C GLN A 13 9.45 17.23 25.88
N ASP A 14 9.41 15.91 25.68
CA ASP A 14 9.89 15.26 24.46
C ASP A 14 9.10 15.70 23.21
N ASP A 15 7.78 15.76 23.31
CA ASP A 15 6.86 16.21 22.26
C ASP A 15 7.13 17.67 21.88
N LEU A 16 7.48 18.51 22.87
CA LEU A 16 7.80 19.91 22.66
C LEU A 16 9.14 20.07 21.93
N GLU A 17 10.13 19.24 22.24
CA GLU A 17 11.41 19.18 21.52
C GLU A 17 11.20 18.76 20.06
N ILE A 18 10.40 17.71 19.83
CA ILE A 18 10.02 17.27 18.48
C ILE A 18 9.32 18.40 17.73
N LEU A 19 8.33 19.06 18.33
CA LEU A 19 7.61 20.16 17.69
C LEU A 19 8.56 21.31 17.30
N ASN A 20 9.50 21.67 18.18
CA ASN A 20 10.48 22.72 17.90
C ASN A 20 11.43 22.34 16.75
N SER A 21 11.85 21.08 16.66
CA SER A 21 12.67 20.59 15.54
C SER A 21 11.93 20.67 14.19
N ILE A 22 10.64 20.33 14.16
CA ILE A 22 9.79 20.43 12.98
C ILE A 22 9.66 21.90 12.54
N ILE A 23 9.50 22.80 13.50
CA ILE A 23 9.40 24.25 13.25
C ILE A 23 10.70 24.79 12.68
N ALA A 24 11.85 24.40 13.23
CA ALA A 24 13.16 24.80 12.71
C ALA A 24 13.34 24.35 11.25
N THR A 25 12.90 23.14 10.93
CA THR A 25 13.02 22.58 9.57
C THR A 25 12.06 23.24 8.58
N THR A 26 10.80 23.41 8.98
CA THR A 26 9.72 23.88 8.08
C THR A 26 9.60 25.40 8.00
N LYS A 27 10.23 26.14 8.94
CA LYS A 27 10.10 27.59 9.12
C LYS A 27 8.65 28.08 9.32
N LEU A 28 7.76 27.21 9.79
CA LEU A 28 6.36 27.53 10.07
C LEU A 28 6.14 27.85 11.56
N SER A 29 5.15 28.70 11.86
CA SER A 29 4.75 28.92 13.26
C SER A 29 4.12 27.67 13.89
N LYS A 30 4.21 27.52 15.22
CA LYS A 30 3.57 26.42 15.99
C LYS A 30 2.12 26.17 15.57
N SER A 31 1.33 27.25 15.50
CA SER A 31 -0.09 27.16 15.12
C SER A 31 -0.30 26.74 13.66
N ALA A 32 0.61 27.12 12.74
CA ALA A 32 0.54 26.72 11.35
C ALA A 32 0.85 25.23 11.19
N VAL A 33 1.87 24.72 11.89
CA VAL A 33 2.21 23.28 11.91
C VAL A 33 1.02 22.45 12.41
N ILE A 34 0.41 22.84 13.53
CA ILE A 34 -0.78 22.14 14.07
C ILE A 34 -1.94 22.18 13.09
N ARG A 35 -2.21 23.33 12.45
CA ARG A 35 -3.27 23.41 11.42
C ARG A 35 -2.97 22.55 10.20
N HIS A 36 -1.71 22.45 9.79
CA HIS A 36 -1.29 21.56 8.70
C HIS A 36 -1.49 20.09 9.07
N LEU A 37 -1.17 19.70 10.31
CA LEU A 37 -1.42 18.37 10.84
C LEU A 37 -2.92 18.06 10.93
N ILE A 38 -3.75 18.99 11.39
CA ILE A 38 -5.21 18.78 11.41
C ILE A 38 -5.75 18.65 9.98
N ARG A 39 -5.30 19.51 9.06
CA ARG A 39 -5.67 19.44 7.66
C ARG A 39 -5.08 18.23 6.94
N SER A 40 -4.15 17.50 7.56
CA SER A 40 -3.60 16.29 6.98
C SER A 40 -4.53 15.09 7.04
N GLU A 41 -5.73 15.25 7.61
CA GLU A 41 -6.85 14.31 7.47
C GLU A 41 -7.06 13.86 6.02
N LYS A 42 -6.97 14.78 5.05
CA LYS A 42 -7.05 14.44 3.61
C LYS A 42 -5.92 13.49 3.17
N TYR A 43 -4.71 13.67 3.69
CA TYR A 43 -3.60 12.75 3.42
C TYR A 43 -3.84 11.40 4.09
N ILE A 44 -4.38 11.37 5.31
CA ILE A 44 -4.74 10.11 6.00
C ILE A 44 -5.80 9.34 5.19
N GLN A 45 -6.80 10.04 4.66
CA GLN A 45 -7.82 9.44 3.81
C GLN A 45 -7.21 8.88 2.52
N ALA A 46 -6.38 9.66 1.82
CA ALA A 46 -5.70 9.20 0.61
C ALA A 46 -4.82 7.96 0.88
N VAL A 47 -4.11 7.93 2.01
CA VAL A 47 -3.32 6.75 2.43
C VAL A 47 -4.23 5.53 2.61
N ARG A 48 -5.39 5.67 3.26
CA ARG A 48 -6.34 4.55 3.43
C ARG A 48 -6.87 4.05 2.10
N GLU A 49 -7.17 4.95 1.17
CA GLU A 49 -7.61 4.59 -0.18
C GLU A 49 -6.53 3.81 -0.93
N ILE A 50 -5.27 4.26 -0.86
CA ILE A 50 -4.12 3.54 -1.41
C ILE A 50 -3.97 2.15 -0.77
N GLN A 51 -4.14 2.02 0.55
CA GLN A 51 -4.09 0.73 1.24
C GLN A 51 -5.18 -0.24 0.75
N ASN A 52 -6.40 0.26 0.59
CA ASN A 52 -7.50 -0.55 0.04
C ASN A 52 -7.22 -0.97 -1.40
N PHE A 53 -6.73 -0.04 -2.23
CA PHE A 53 -6.35 -0.35 -3.62
C PHE A 53 -5.24 -1.40 -3.70
N ASN A 54 -4.21 -1.30 -2.85
CA ASN A 54 -3.15 -2.30 -2.76
C ASN A 54 -3.70 -3.68 -2.39
N LYS A 55 -4.65 -3.76 -1.46
CA LYS A 55 -5.31 -5.02 -1.09
C LYS A 55 -6.10 -5.61 -2.28
N THR A 56 -6.86 -4.79 -2.98
CA THR A 56 -7.61 -5.24 -4.18
C THR A 56 -6.65 -5.75 -5.26
N ASN A 57 -5.53 -5.08 -5.49
CA ASN A 57 -4.52 -5.53 -6.44
C ASN A 57 -3.90 -6.88 -6.03
N GLU A 58 -3.62 -7.08 -4.75
CA GLU A 58 -3.12 -8.35 -4.23
C GLU A 58 -4.13 -9.49 -4.48
N GLU A 59 -5.41 -9.26 -4.21
CA GLU A 59 -6.48 -10.22 -4.50
C GLU A 59 -6.58 -10.53 -6.00
N PHE A 60 -6.50 -9.51 -6.86
CA PHE A 60 -6.52 -9.66 -8.31
C PHE A 60 -5.31 -10.47 -8.83
N LEU A 61 -4.10 -10.16 -8.36
CA LEU A 61 -2.88 -10.91 -8.73
C LEU A 61 -2.99 -12.38 -8.32
N ASN A 62 -3.54 -12.66 -7.14
CA ASN A 62 -3.79 -14.03 -6.69
C ASN A 62 -4.78 -14.79 -7.59
N GLN A 63 -5.83 -14.11 -8.07
CA GLN A 63 -6.77 -14.72 -9.02
C GLN A 63 -6.11 -15.00 -10.37
N LEU A 64 -5.33 -14.05 -10.91
CA LEU A 64 -4.57 -14.25 -12.14
C LEU A 64 -3.61 -15.45 -12.03
N LYS A 65 -2.91 -15.59 -10.90
CA LYS A 65 -2.03 -16.74 -10.65
C LYS A 65 -2.79 -18.06 -10.70
N ARG A 66 -3.98 -18.12 -10.09
CA ARG A 66 -4.85 -19.32 -10.14
C ARG A 66 -5.28 -19.65 -11.57
N ILE A 67 -5.67 -18.63 -12.35
CA ILE A 67 -6.03 -18.81 -13.76
C ILE A 67 -4.83 -19.37 -14.54
N GLY A 68 -3.65 -18.77 -14.39
CA GLY A 68 -2.43 -19.24 -15.06
C GLY A 68 -2.06 -20.69 -14.73
N VAL A 69 -2.19 -21.10 -13.45
CA VAL A 69 -2.00 -22.50 -13.04
C VAL A 69 -3.02 -23.44 -13.70
N ASN A 70 -4.30 -23.06 -13.71
CA ASN A 70 -5.36 -23.87 -14.31
C ASN A 70 -5.16 -24.04 -15.82
N ILE A 71 -4.78 -22.98 -16.54
CA ILE A 71 -4.51 -23.06 -17.98
C ILE A 71 -3.30 -23.96 -18.24
N ASN A 72 -2.24 -23.85 -17.44
CA ASN A 72 -1.08 -24.74 -17.54
C ASN A 72 -1.48 -26.22 -17.34
N GLN A 73 -2.40 -26.52 -16.42
CA GLN A 73 -2.90 -27.88 -16.24
C GLN A 73 -3.69 -28.39 -17.46
N VAL A 74 -4.56 -27.55 -18.04
CA VAL A 74 -5.32 -27.88 -19.25
C VAL A 74 -4.38 -28.17 -20.43
N LEU A 75 -3.37 -27.34 -20.66
CA LEU A 75 -2.39 -27.57 -21.72
C LEU A 75 -1.59 -28.86 -21.53
N ASN A 76 -1.16 -29.14 -20.29
CA ASN A 76 -0.46 -30.39 -19.98
C ASN A 76 -1.36 -31.61 -20.20
N PHE A 77 -2.65 -31.53 -19.88
CA PHE A 77 -3.63 -32.57 -20.19
C PHE A 77 -3.81 -32.76 -21.71
N LEU A 78 -3.94 -31.68 -22.46
CA LEU A 78 -4.05 -31.71 -23.93
C LEU A 78 -2.82 -32.35 -24.57
N LYS A 79 -1.61 -31.99 -24.11
CA LYS A 79 -0.36 -32.61 -24.59
C LYS A 79 -0.31 -34.12 -24.36
N LYS A 80 -0.78 -34.59 -23.19
CA LYS A 80 -0.83 -36.02 -22.85
C LYS A 80 -1.91 -36.79 -23.62
N SER A 81 -3.05 -36.15 -23.89
CA SER A 81 -4.21 -36.81 -24.51
C SER A 81 -4.14 -36.84 -26.04
N ILE A 82 -3.59 -35.81 -26.67
CA ILE A 82 -3.53 -35.69 -28.14
C ILE A 82 -2.21 -36.27 -28.70
N GLY A 83 -1.22 -36.54 -27.85
CA GLY A 83 0.07 -37.15 -28.26
C GLY A 83 0.90 -36.25 -29.18
N THR A 84 0.55 -34.96 -29.29
CA THR A 84 1.12 -34.06 -30.27
C THR A 84 2.41 -33.41 -29.77
N GLN A 85 3.50 -33.64 -30.53
CA GLN A 85 4.65 -32.73 -30.61
C GLN A 85 4.29 -31.49 -31.43
N ASP A 86 3.18 -30.81 -31.11
CA ASP A 86 2.80 -29.59 -31.84
C ASP A 86 3.60 -28.40 -31.28
N GLU A 87 4.39 -27.76 -32.13
CA GLU A 87 5.14 -26.53 -31.80
C GLU A 87 4.21 -25.45 -31.23
N ASN A 88 2.97 -25.38 -31.70
CA ASN A 88 1.94 -24.47 -31.19
C ASN A 88 1.59 -24.71 -29.72
N THR A 89 1.52 -25.97 -29.29
CA THR A 89 1.19 -26.33 -27.90
C THR A 89 2.36 -26.01 -26.98
N ASN A 90 3.60 -26.28 -27.41
CA ASN A 90 4.79 -25.91 -26.65
C ASN A 90 4.95 -24.38 -26.55
N SER A 91 4.68 -23.64 -27.64
CA SER A 91 4.68 -22.17 -27.66
C SER A 91 3.66 -21.57 -26.68
N LEU A 92 2.44 -22.12 -26.63
CA LEU A 92 1.41 -21.72 -25.67
C LEU A 92 1.85 -21.94 -24.21
N ILE A 93 2.47 -23.08 -23.91
CA ILE A 93 3.00 -23.38 -22.57
C ILE A 93 4.10 -22.37 -22.19
N GLU A 94 5.01 -22.06 -23.12
CA GLU A 94 6.06 -21.07 -22.87
C GLU A 94 5.50 -19.67 -22.62
N GLN A 95 4.53 -19.22 -23.44
CA GLN A 95 3.87 -17.93 -23.25
C GLN A 95 3.16 -17.84 -21.89
N LEU A 96 2.49 -18.90 -21.44
CA LEU A 96 1.85 -18.94 -20.13
C LEU A 96 2.85 -18.96 -18.97
N ASN A 97 3.96 -19.69 -19.11
CA ASN A 97 5.02 -19.66 -18.12
C ASN A 97 5.65 -18.26 -18.01
N GLN A 98 5.81 -17.54 -19.12
CA GLN A 98 6.24 -16.15 -19.11
C GLN A 98 5.23 -15.23 -18.42
N VAL A 99 3.92 -15.42 -18.66
CA VAL A 99 2.86 -14.68 -17.97
C VAL A 99 2.90 -14.94 -16.47
N ASN A 100 2.99 -16.19 -16.04
CA ASN A 100 3.10 -16.55 -14.62
C ASN A 100 4.32 -15.91 -13.96
N LYS A 101 5.48 -15.94 -14.64
CA LYS A 101 6.70 -15.29 -14.15
C LYS A 101 6.51 -13.77 -14.00
N LYS A 102 5.90 -13.11 -14.98
CA LYS A 102 5.57 -11.68 -14.90
C LYS A 102 4.61 -11.38 -13.74
N ILE A 103 3.64 -12.26 -13.46
CA ILE A 103 2.72 -12.12 -12.31
C ILE A 103 3.51 -12.23 -11.00
N ASP A 104 4.42 -13.18 -10.87
CA ASP A 104 5.24 -13.36 -9.67
C ASP A 104 6.19 -12.15 -9.45
N ASP A 105 6.81 -11.64 -10.52
CA ASP A 105 7.65 -10.44 -10.48
C ASP A 105 6.83 -9.22 -10.05
N TYR A 106 5.62 -9.04 -10.61
CA TYR A 106 4.71 -7.96 -10.22
C TYR A 106 4.24 -8.08 -8.77
N THR A 107 3.97 -9.30 -8.30
CA THR A 107 3.55 -9.56 -6.92
C THR A 107 4.67 -9.24 -5.93
N SER A 108 5.90 -9.60 -6.25
CA SER A 108 7.06 -9.29 -5.41
C SER A 108 7.32 -7.79 -5.36
N ASN A 109 7.23 -7.11 -6.50
CA ASN A 109 7.40 -5.66 -6.57
C ASN A 109 6.27 -4.90 -5.86
N SER A 110 5.03 -5.38 -5.94
CA SER A 110 3.90 -4.74 -5.28
C SER A 110 3.97 -4.84 -3.76
N GLN A 111 4.45 -5.97 -3.22
CA GLN A 111 4.70 -6.14 -1.78
C GLN A 111 5.72 -5.14 -1.24
N ASN A 112 6.78 -4.85 -2.00
CA ASN A 112 7.79 -3.85 -1.60
C ASN A 112 7.27 -2.40 -1.61
N LEU A 113 6.20 -2.14 -2.37
CA LEU A 113 5.58 -0.82 -2.50
C LEU A 113 4.35 -0.63 -1.60
N MET A 114 3.94 -1.66 -0.85
CA MET A 114 2.79 -1.59 0.04
C MET A 114 3.05 -0.68 1.24
N LEU A 115 2.30 0.42 1.30
CA LEU A 115 2.33 1.35 2.44
C LEU A 115 1.55 0.78 3.64
N SER A 116 2.26 0.34 4.68
CA SER A 116 1.65 -0.05 5.96
C SER A 116 1.84 1.04 7.01
N ILE A 117 0.89 1.97 7.08
CA ILE A 117 0.88 3.02 8.12
C ILE A 117 -0.07 2.57 9.23
N LYS A 118 0.49 1.98 10.29
CA LYS A 118 -0.24 1.76 11.56
C LYS A 118 0.05 2.92 12.50
N PRO A 119 -0.94 3.74 12.90
CA PRO A 119 -0.71 4.82 13.84
C PRO A 119 -0.32 4.24 15.21
N LYS A 120 0.80 4.69 15.76
CA LYS A 120 1.15 4.40 17.16
C LYS A 120 0.14 5.11 18.08
N LYS A 121 -0.41 4.39 19.04
CA LYS A 121 -1.28 4.96 20.07
C LYS A 121 -0.42 5.55 21.18
N TYR A 122 -0.57 6.84 21.44
CA TYR A 122 0.08 7.52 22.55
C TYR A 122 -0.91 7.70 23.70
N LYS A 123 -0.44 7.59 24.94
CA LYS A 123 -1.26 7.88 26.13
C LYS A 123 -1.51 9.38 26.21
N SER A 124 -2.72 9.77 26.62
CA SER A 124 -3.00 11.19 26.89
C SER A 124 -2.18 11.67 28.08
N VAL A 125 -1.56 12.84 27.93
CA VAL A 125 -0.96 13.57 29.05
C VAL A 125 -2.12 14.09 29.91
N LYS A 126 -2.12 13.72 31.20
CA LYS A 126 -3.09 14.24 32.17
C LYS A 126 -2.55 15.55 32.76
N GLU A 127 -3.41 16.53 32.97
CA GLU A 127 -3.10 17.69 33.80
C GLU A 127 -2.68 17.20 35.20
N GLN A 128 -1.53 17.67 35.69
CA GLN A 128 -1.10 17.56 37.09
C GLN A 128 -1.50 18.82 37.83
#